data_AF-A0A3D1D277-F1
#
_entry.id   AF-A0A3D1D277-F1
#
_cell.length_a   1.000
_cell.length_b   1.000
_cell.length_c   1.000
_cell.angle_alpha   90.00
_cell.angle_beta   90.00
_cell.angle_gamma   90.00
#
_symmetry.space_group_name_H-M   'P 1'
#
loop_
_entity.id
_entity.type
_entity.pdbx_description
1 polymer ?
#
loop_
_entity_poly.entity_id
_entity_poly.type
_entity_poly.pdbx_seq_one_letter_code
_entity_poly.pdbx_strand_id
1 'polypeptide(L)'
;MFDFKIVTTWFDNLLRQTLGLGDFWSILIECVLVGVIVLTIYALIAMFMIFFERKVCAWFQCRLGPMRVGPWGIFQVMADVLKMLIKEIFGVDRSDKFLYALAPCLTILASVGTFAFLPWNKGAQVLDFNVGVF
;
A
#
# COMPACT_ATOMS: atom_id res chain seq x y z
N MET A 1 13.48 -20.96 5.34
CA MET A 1 12.69 -19.71 5.46
C MET A 1 13.71 -18.60 5.63
N PHE A 2 13.82 -17.68 4.66
CA PHE A 2 14.84 -16.61 4.69
C PHE A 2 14.63 -15.73 5.92
N ASP A 3 15.69 -15.46 6.68
CA ASP A 3 15.65 -14.55 7.83
C ASP A 3 15.91 -13.12 7.33
N PHE A 4 14.91 -12.26 7.44
CA PHE A 4 15.02 -10.87 7.00
C PHE A 4 15.91 -10.00 7.90
N LYS A 5 16.33 -10.51 9.07
CA LYS A 5 17.30 -9.82 9.93
C LYS A 5 18.63 -9.54 9.24
N ILE A 6 19.02 -10.35 8.25
CA ILE A 6 20.26 -10.12 7.49
C ILE A 6 20.20 -8.82 6.67
N VAL A 7 19.00 -8.45 6.19
CA VAL A 7 18.79 -7.25 5.37
C VAL A 7 18.65 -6.02 6.27
N THR A 8 17.90 -6.11 7.37
CA THR A 8 17.73 -5.00 8.31
C THR A 8 19.04 -4.64 8.99
N THR A 9 19.83 -5.63 9.43
CA THR A 9 21.17 -5.38 10.02
C THR A 9 22.18 -4.84 9.01
N TRP A 10 22.11 -5.24 7.74
CA TRP A 10 22.95 -4.66 6.70
C TRP A 10 22.60 -3.19 6.45
N PHE A 11 21.30 -2.88 6.40
CA PHE A 11 20.82 -1.51 6.17
C PHE A 11 21.12 -0.58 7.35
N ASP A 12 20.93 -1.06 8.58
CA ASP A 12 21.25 -0.31 9.79
C ASP A 12 22.77 -0.07 9.92
N ASN A 13 23.61 -1.04 9.56
CA ASN A 13 25.06 -0.84 9.50
C ASN A 13 25.46 0.16 8.40
N LEU A 14 24.78 0.16 7.26
CA LEU A 14 25.04 1.13 6.19
C LEU A 14 24.70 2.56 6.64
N LEU A 15 23.53 2.75 7.26
CA LEU A 15 23.09 4.06 7.79
C LEU A 15 23.99 4.56 8.93
N ARG A 16 24.36 3.68 9.87
CA ARG A 16 25.18 4.04 11.03
C ARG A 16 26.65 4.23 10.68
N GLN A 17 27.25 3.33 9.90
CA GLN A 17 28.70 3.36 9.63
C GLN A 17 29.08 4.31 8.49
N THR A 18 28.22 4.49 7.47
CA THR A 18 28.54 5.32 6.30
C THR A 18 28.04 6.76 6.47
N LEU A 19 26.89 6.94 7.15
CA LEU A 19 26.25 8.25 7.30
C LEU A 19 26.48 8.88 8.69
N GLY A 20 26.87 8.09 9.70
CA GLY A 20 27.22 8.61 11.04
C GLY A 20 26.06 9.24 11.81
N LEU A 21 24.81 8.93 11.45
CA LEU A 21 23.63 9.49 12.11
C LEU A 21 23.42 8.89 13.50
N GLY A 22 22.92 9.71 14.42
CA GLY A 22 22.49 9.27 15.74
C GLY A 22 21.34 8.25 15.66
N ASP A 23 21.25 7.40 16.70
CA ASP A 23 20.32 6.26 16.76
C ASP A 23 18.88 6.60 16.35
N PHE A 24 18.38 7.74 16.83
CA PHE A 24 17.02 8.20 16.56
C PHE A 24 16.74 8.41 15.06
N TRP A 25 17.69 9.03 14.35
CA TRP A 25 17.51 9.35 12.93
C TRP A 25 17.62 8.11 12.04
N SER A 26 18.49 7.16 12.40
CA SER A 26 18.61 5.88 11.68
C SER A 26 17.30 5.09 11.74
N ILE A 27 16.74 4.95 12.95
CA ILE A 27 15.47 4.23 13.17
C ILE A 27 14.32 4.91 12.43
N LEU A 28 14.22 6.24 12.50
CA LEU A 28 13.15 6.98 11.82
C LEU A 28 13.20 6.78 10.29
N ILE A 29 14.40 6.84 9.70
CA ILE A 29 14.58 6.62 8.27
C ILE A 29 14.20 5.19 7.88
N GLU A 30 14.63 4.19 8.66
CA GLU A 30 14.29 2.79 8.41
C GLU A 30 12.78 2.55 8.46
N CYS A 31 12.10 3.04 9.49
CA CYS A 31 10.65 2.92 9.61
C CYS A 31 9.90 3.59 8.46
N VAL A 32 10.30 4.80 8.05
CA VAL A 32 9.69 5.51 6.93
C VAL A 32 9.92 4.75 5.62
N LEU A 33 11.14 4.25 5.39
CA LEU A 33 11.48 3.49 4.19
C LEU A 33 10.66 2.20 4.08
N VAL A 34 10.56 1.42 5.16
CA VAL A 34 9.72 0.21 5.22
C VAL A 34 8.26 0.58 4.96
N GLY A 35 7.75 1.64 5.60
CA GLY A 35 6.38 2.11 5.40
C GLY A 35 6.07 2.47 3.94
N VAL A 36 6.98 3.20 3.28
CA VAL A 36 6.84 3.58 1.86
C VAL A 36 6.86 2.34 0.96
N ILE A 37 7.75 1.37 1.22
CA ILE A 37 7.81 0.13 0.45
C ILE A 37 6.50 -0.66 0.57
N VAL A 38 6.00 -0.85 1.80
CA VAL A 38 4.75 -1.58 2.05
C VAL A 38 3.57 -0.88 1.36
N LEU A 39 3.44 0.44 1.50
CA LEU A 39 2.37 1.20 0.84
C LEU A 39 2.45 1.13 -0.69
N THR A 40 3.66 1.16 -1.25
CA THR A 40 3.88 1.04 -2.70
C THR A 40 3.47 -0.34 -3.20
N ILE A 41 3.89 -1.41 -2.51
CA ILE A 41 3.50 -2.79 -2.85
C ILE A 41 1.98 -2.95 -2.74
N TYR A 42 1.38 -2.43 -1.67
CA TYR A 42 -0.07 -2.46 -1.48
C TYR A 42 -0.82 -1.79 -2.65
N ALA A 43 -0.38 -0.59 -3.05
CA ALA A 43 -0.98 0.12 -4.17
C ALA A 43 -0.84 -0.63 -5.51
N LEU A 44 0.31 -1.26 -5.76
CA LEU A 44 0.54 -2.07 -6.96
C LEU A 44 -0.33 -3.33 -7.00
N ILE A 45 -0.47 -4.02 -5.86
CA ILE A 45 -1.35 -5.19 -5.75
C ILE A 45 -2.81 -4.78 -5.98
N ALA A 46 -3.27 -3.70 -5.34
CA ALA A 46 -4.63 -3.20 -5.51
C ALA A 46 -4.93 -2.85 -6.97
N MET A 47 -4.00 -2.16 -7.63
CA MET A 47 -4.09 -1.80 -9.05
C MET A 47 -4.21 -3.03 -9.96
N PHE A 48 -3.40 -4.06 -9.69
CA PHE A 48 -3.48 -5.33 -10.41
C PHE A 48 -4.81 -6.05 -10.16
N MET A 49 -5.26 -6.11 -8.90
CA MET A 49 -6.52 -6.75 -8.53
C MET A 49 -7.73 -6.08 -9.21
N ILE A 50 -7.78 -4.75 -9.28
CA ILE A 50 -8.85 -4.03 -9.96
C ILE A 50 -8.90 -4.39 -11.45
N PHE A 51 -7.74 -4.47 -12.11
CA PHE A 51 -7.67 -4.88 -13.52
C PHE A 51 -8.15 -6.32 -13.71
N PHE A 52 -7.65 -7.22 -12.85
CA PHE A 52 -7.96 -8.64 -12.90
C PHE A 52 -9.44 -8.91 -12.66
N GLU A 53 -10.03 -8.31 -11.63
CA GLU A 53 -11.45 -8.38 -11.30
C GLU A 53 -12.31 -7.98 -12.50
N ARG A 54 -11.98 -6.87 -13.18
CA ARG A 54 -12.73 -6.42 -14.37
C ARG A 54 -12.67 -7.42 -15.51
N LYS A 55 -11.55 -8.13 -15.70
CA LYS A 55 -11.45 -9.18 -16.73
C LYS A 55 -12.22 -10.44 -16.35
N VAL A 56 -12.08 -10.89 -15.10
CA VAL A 56 -12.78 -12.06 -14.59
C VAL A 56 -14.29 -11.87 -14.63
N CYS A 57 -14.80 -10.73 -14.15
CA CYS A 57 -16.22 -10.39 -14.21
C CYS A 57 -16.76 -10.30 -15.65
N ALA A 58 -15.94 -9.84 -16.60
CA ALA A 58 -16.32 -9.83 -18.01
C ALA A 58 -16.43 -11.25 -18.59
N TRP A 59 -15.49 -12.13 -18.24
CA TRP A 59 -15.53 -13.54 -18.67
C TRP A 59 -16.72 -14.29 -18.10
N PHE A 60 -17.09 -14.07 -16.83
CA PHE A 60 -18.31 -14.63 -16.26
C PHE A 60 -19.58 -14.19 -17.02
N GLN A 61 -19.55 -13.01 -17.63
CA GLN A 61 -20.65 -12.44 -18.40
C GLN A 61 -20.55 -12.74 -19.91
N CYS A 62 -19.65 -13.65 -20.32
CA CYS A 62 -19.39 -13.97 -21.73
C CYS A 62 -19.09 -12.73 -22.60
N ARG A 63 -18.46 -11.70 -22.03
CA ARG A 63 -18.02 -10.49 -22.75
C ARG A 63 -16.53 -10.24 -22.59
N LEU A 64 -15.95 -9.52 -23.53
CA LEU A 64 -14.56 -9.09 -23.44
C LEU A 64 -14.43 -7.97 -22.41
N GLY A 65 -13.42 -8.09 -21.53
CA GLY A 65 -13.04 -7.06 -20.57
C GLY A 65 -12.37 -5.85 -21.24
N PRO A 66 -11.62 -5.03 -20.48
CA PRO A 66 -10.91 -3.88 -21.02
C PRO A 66 -9.93 -4.29 -22.15
N MET A 67 -10.10 -3.73 -23.35
CA MET A 67 -9.26 -4.03 -24.54
C MET A 67 -8.78 -2.78 -25.30
N ARG A 68 -9.19 -1.58 -24.90
CA ARG A 68 -8.99 -0.35 -25.69
C ARG A 68 -7.78 0.49 -25.28
N VAL A 69 -7.52 0.61 -23.97
CA VAL A 69 -6.46 1.50 -23.45
C VAL A 69 -5.14 0.71 -23.35
N GLY A 70 -4.42 0.62 -24.47
CA GLY A 70 -3.18 -0.16 -24.61
C GLY A 70 -3.39 -1.62 -25.04
N PRO A 71 -2.30 -2.38 -25.24
CA PRO A 71 -2.37 -3.82 -25.52
C PRO A 71 -3.14 -4.52 -24.39
N TRP A 72 -4.22 -5.23 -24.73
CA TRP A 72 -5.12 -5.90 -23.77
C TRP A 72 -5.68 -5.03 -22.63
N GLY A 73 -5.70 -3.71 -22.79
CA GLY A 73 -6.25 -2.77 -21.79
C GLY A 73 -5.37 -2.53 -20.56
N ILE A 74 -4.08 -2.87 -20.58
CA ILE A 74 -3.18 -2.76 -19.40
C ILE A 74 -3.12 -1.34 -18.83
N PHE A 75 -3.14 -0.31 -19.69
CA PHE A 75 -3.08 1.08 -19.25
C PHE A 75 -4.41 1.62 -18.73
N GLN A 76 -5.47 0.80 -18.68
CA GLN A 76 -6.77 1.22 -18.18
C GLN A 76 -6.71 1.71 -16.72
N VAL A 77 -6.00 0.98 -15.84
CA VAL A 77 -5.96 1.37 -14.41
C VAL A 77 -5.14 2.63 -14.19
N MET A 78 -4.08 2.84 -14.99
CA MET A 78 -3.34 4.12 -15.02
C MET A 78 -4.24 5.28 -15.43
N ALA A 79 -5.06 5.09 -16.47
CA ALA A 79 -6.01 6.11 -16.93
C ALA A 79 -7.08 6.40 -15.87
N ASP A 80 -7.54 5.38 -15.12
CA ASP A 80 -8.50 5.55 -14.04
C ASP A 80 -7.90 6.35 -12.86
N VAL A 81 -6.64 6.12 -12.51
CA VAL A 81 -5.92 6.92 -11.51
C VAL A 81 -5.78 8.38 -11.96
N LEU A 82 -5.31 8.61 -13.20
CA LEU A 82 -5.17 9.95 -13.75
C LEU A 82 -6.52 10.70 -13.77
N LYS A 83 -7.59 10.00 -14.14
CA LYS A 83 -8.96 10.53 -14.11
C LYS A 83 -9.37 10.94 -12.70
N MET A 84 -9.03 10.15 -11.68
CA MET A 84 -9.33 10.51 -10.28
C MET A 84 -8.55 11.73 -9.82
N LEU A 85 -7.29 11.90 -10.23
CA LEU A 85 -6.47 13.07 -9.87
C LEU A 85 -6.98 14.38 -10.50
N ILE A 86 -7.53 14.31 -11.71
CA ILE A 86 -8.09 15.47 -12.41
C ILE A 86 -9.52 15.77 -11.94
N LYS A 87 -10.16 14.84 -11.20
CA LYS A 87 -11.55 14.98 -10.82
C LYS A 87 -11.71 16.12 -9.82
N GLU A 88 -12.62 17.05 -10.14
CA GLU A 88 -13.00 18.14 -9.24
C GLU A 88 -13.50 17.61 -7.90
N ILE A 89 -12.99 18.19 -6.82
CA ILE A 89 -13.37 17.88 -5.45
C ILE A 89 -14.63 18.69 -5.13
N PHE A 90 -15.76 18.02 -4.96
CA PHE A 90 -17.01 18.64 -4.53
C PHE A 90 -17.32 18.25 -3.08
N GLY A 91 -17.73 19.23 -2.28
CA GLY A 91 -18.25 19.02 -0.93
C GLY A 91 -19.78 18.95 -0.97
N VAL A 92 -20.38 18.12 -0.10
CA VAL A 92 -21.83 18.05 0.02
C VAL A 92 -22.33 19.17 0.94
N ASP A 93 -23.15 20.09 0.40
CA ASP A 93 -23.60 21.32 1.09
C ASP A 93 -24.35 21.09 2.41
N ARG A 94 -25.04 19.95 2.56
CA ARG A 94 -25.81 19.58 3.77
C ARG A 94 -25.17 18.46 4.59
N SER A 95 -23.87 18.25 4.43
CA SER A 95 -23.13 17.22 5.19
C SER A 95 -22.39 17.82 6.38
N ASP A 96 -22.18 16.99 7.41
CA ASP A 96 -21.23 17.30 8.48
C ASP A 96 -19.80 17.27 7.91
N LYS A 97 -19.16 18.44 7.84
CA LYS A 97 -17.83 18.60 7.25
C LYS A 97 -16.75 17.83 8.02
N PHE A 98 -16.90 17.66 9.32
CA PHE A 98 -15.95 16.95 10.15
C PHE A 98 -16.03 15.44 9.86
N LEU A 99 -17.23 14.87 9.91
CA LEU A 99 -17.42 13.45 9.64
C LEU A 99 -17.10 13.08 8.18
N TYR A 100 -17.43 13.96 7.23
CA TYR A 100 -17.12 13.77 5.81
C TYR A 100 -15.62 13.70 5.53
N ALA A 101 -14.81 14.52 6.21
CA ALA A 101 -13.35 14.48 6.07
C ALA A 101 -12.71 13.32 6.86
N LEU A 102 -13.28 12.97 8.03
CA LEU A 102 -12.75 11.93 8.91
C LEU A 102 -12.95 10.52 8.34
N ALA A 103 -14.11 10.25 7.71
CA ALA A 103 -14.47 8.91 7.28
C ALA A 103 -13.44 8.26 6.30
N PRO A 104 -12.97 8.94 5.23
CA PRO A 104 -11.92 8.40 4.36
C PRO A 104 -10.59 8.16 5.08
N CYS A 105 -10.22 9.00 6.05
CA CYS A 105 -9.01 8.79 6.83
C CYS A 105 -9.11 7.52 7.68
N LEU A 106 -10.25 7.30 8.34
CA LEU A 106 -10.45 6.11 9.17
C LEU A 106 -10.40 4.81 8.35
N THR A 107 -11.01 4.79 7.17
CA THR A 107 -11.01 3.57 6.33
C THR A 107 -9.62 3.22 5.80
N ILE A 108 -8.84 4.23 5.40
CA ILE A 108 -7.45 4.04 4.98
C ILE A 108 -6.59 3.56 6.15
N LEU A 109 -6.71 4.20 7.32
CA LEU A 109 -5.96 3.81 8.52
C LEU A 109 -6.29 2.38 8.96
N ALA A 110 -7.57 2.01 8.98
CA ALA A 110 -8.00 0.66 9.31
C ALA A 110 -7.44 -0.36 8.31
N SER A 111 -7.55 -0.09 7.00
CA SER A 111 -7.04 -0.98 5.96
C SER A 111 -5.53 -1.18 6.06
N VAL A 112 -4.74 -0.11 6.17
CA VAL A 112 -3.28 -0.22 6.29
C VAL A 112 -2.87 -0.83 7.63
N GLY A 113 -3.59 -0.51 8.70
CA GLY A 113 -3.37 -1.09 10.03
C GLY A 113 -3.48 -2.61 10.03
N THR A 114 -4.42 -3.20 9.28
CA THR A 114 -4.53 -4.66 9.18
C THR A 114 -3.28 -5.33 8.60
N PHE A 115 -2.57 -4.68 7.67
CA PHE A 115 -1.31 -5.19 7.13
C PHE A 115 -0.16 -5.11 8.14
N ALA A 116 -0.17 -4.14 9.05
CA ALA A 116 0.86 -4.02 10.09
C ALA A 116 0.84 -5.20 11.07
N PHE A 117 -0.32 -5.84 11.25
CA PHE A 117 -0.49 -7.00 12.14
C PHE A 117 -0.19 -8.34 11.46
N LEU A 118 0.05 -8.39 10.15
CA LEU A 118 0.22 -9.64 9.43
C LEU A 118 1.70 -10.09 9.46
N PRO A 119 2.04 -11.25 10.04
CA PRO A 119 3.42 -11.74 10.04
C PRO A 119 3.77 -12.28 8.65
N TRP A 120 4.59 -11.56 7.89
CA TRP A 120 4.98 -11.98 6.53
C TRP A 120 6.05 -13.08 6.52
N ASN A 121 7.05 -13.00 7.40
CA ASN A 121 8.15 -13.96 7.50
C ASN A 121 8.96 -13.75 8.80
N LYS A 122 9.78 -14.73 9.19
CA LYS A 122 10.71 -14.63 10.33
C LYS A 122 11.63 -13.41 10.13
N GLY A 123 11.54 -12.45 11.04
CA GLY A 123 12.30 -11.19 10.99
C GLY A 123 11.66 -10.07 10.15
N ALA A 124 10.50 -10.29 9.52
CA ALA A 124 9.74 -9.29 8.76
C ALA A 124 8.38 -8.98 9.41
N GLN A 125 8.37 -8.86 10.74
CA GLN A 125 7.23 -8.40 11.53
C GLN A 125 7.40 -6.91 11.82
N VAL A 126 6.39 -6.11 11.51
CA VAL A 126 6.42 -4.65 11.74
C VAL A 126 6.16 -4.33 13.21
N LEU A 127 5.24 -5.08 13.85
CA LEU A 127 4.95 -5.02 15.27
C LEU A 127 4.86 -6.45 15.82
N ASP A 128 5.72 -6.78 16.77
CA ASP A 128 5.67 -8.05 17.49
C ASP A 128 4.60 -7.96 18.59
N PHE A 129 3.36 -8.31 18.25
CA PHE A 129 2.32 -8.51 19.25
C PHE A 129 2.40 -9.94 19.77
N ASN A 130 2.61 -10.08 21.08
CA ASN A 130 2.55 -11.36 21.80
C ASN A 130 1.18 -12.09 21.68
N VAL A 131 0.21 -11.49 20.99
CA VAL A 131 -1.17 -11.97 20.77
C VAL A 131 -1.41 -12.45 19.33
N GLY A 132 -0.41 -12.33 18.45
CA GLY A 132 -0.48 -12.90 17.11
C GLY A 132 -0.49 -14.43 17.18
N VAL A 133 -1.43 -15.06 16.49
CA VAL A 133 -1.36 -16.51 16.24
C VAL A 133 -0.25 -16.70 15.21
N PHE A 134 0.99 -16.91 15.67
CA PHE A 134 2.13 -17.67 15.11
C PHE A 134 3.47 -17.15 15.64
#